data_AF-A0A960K3H9-F1
#
_entry.id   AF-A0A960K3H9-F1
#
_cell.length_a   1.000
_cell.length_b   1.000
_cell.length_c   1.000
_cell.angle_alpha   90.00
_cell.angle_beta   90.00
_cell.angle_gamma   90.00
#
_symmetry.space_group_name_H-M   'P 1'
#
loop_
_entity.id
_entity.type
_entity.pdbx_description
1 polymer ?
#
loop_
_entity_poly.entity_id
_entity_poly.type
_entity_poly.pdbx_seq_one_letter_code
_entity_poly.pdbx_strand_id
1 'polypeptide(L)'
;MLRSLVRESCVHSWRNFGPDGDLEGLRAWENQLRPTEIFFFYLEEGGSRQLIAAGAVASKLARDFPHEGFSVLGRCYILPEFRGRGLYRSLLRYRLEFCRDDGGAELKAIHIGSTDPRIARVLRDHRIPDWPRFVHLGHEALTVAREVRRVEAYLLLLPAYARRLRELLTGDGAPPSVAELRDALGDLERPELRDLGLLADRAVEDGMKQGFFDCRDIGELEQLLCFCRAIPLVGLVPAEVARA
;
A
#
# COMPACT_ATOMS: atom_id res chain seq x y z
N MET A 1 -12.49 -11.54 19.75
CA MET A 1 -11.55 -11.19 18.66
C MET A 1 -10.46 -10.22 19.12
N LEU A 2 -10.77 -9.02 19.65
CA LEU A 2 -9.77 -8.09 20.21
C LEU A 2 -8.79 -8.78 21.18
N ARG A 3 -9.30 -9.60 22.11
CA ARG A 3 -8.45 -10.43 23.01
C ARG A 3 -7.51 -11.40 22.29
N SER A 4 -7.89 -11.94 21.13
CA SER A 4 -7.04 -12.81 20.30
C SER A 4 -6.04 -11.98 19.48
N LEU A 5 -6.48 -10.83 18.95
CA LEU A 5 -5.68 -9.88 18.18
C LEU A 5 -4.53 -9.27 19.01
N VAL A 6 -4.80 -8.90 20.26
CA VAL A 6 -3.83 -8.31 21.19
C VAL A 6 -2.69 -9.28 21.53
N ARG A 7 -2.97 -10.59 21.50
CA ARG A 7 -1.99 -11.64 21.85
C ARG A 7 -1.03 -11.96 20.71
N GLU A 8 -1.28 -11.53 19.47
CA GLU A 8 -0.40 -11.85 18.34
C GLU A 8 0.81 -10.91 18.22
N SER A 9 1.95 -11.49 17.89
CA SER A 9 3.19 -10.77 17.55
C SER A 9 3.14 -10.35 16.08
N CYS A 10 2.28 -9.39 15.75
CA CYS A 10 2.22 -8.77 14.42
C CYS A 10 2.93 -7.41 14.46
N VAL A 11 3.70 -7.07 13.42
CA VAL A 11 4.33 -5.75 13.25
C VAL A 11 3.26 -4.65 13.19
N HIS A 12 2.11 -4.99 12.65
CA HIS A 12 0.91 -4.18 12.75
C HIS A 12 0.15 -4.53 14.04
N SER A 13 0.81 -4.41 15.18
CA SER A 13 0.29 -4.93 16.46
C SER A 13 -0.87 -4.08 16.97
N TRP A 14 -1.92 -4.75 17.45
CA TRP A 14 -3.06 -4.17 18.18
C TRP A 14 -2.67 -3.78 19.61
N ARG A 15 -1.39 -3.96 19.99
CA ARG A 15 -0.90 -3.73 21.34
C ARG A 15 -0.91 -2.25 21.73
N ASN A 16 -0.92 -1.33 20.76
CA ASN A 16 -1.11 0.10 21.02
C ASN A 16 -2.51 0.42 21.57
N PHE A 17 -3.47 -0.49 21.44
CA PHE A 17 -4.86 -0.31 21.86
C PHE A 17 -5.21 -1.04 23.18
N GLY A 18 -4.22 -1.72 23.80
CA GLY A 18 -4.40 -2.44 25.07
C GLY A 18 -5.38 -3.61 24.99
N PRO A 19 -5.48 -4.44 26.05
CA PRO A 19 -6.41 -5.57 26.11
C PRO A 19 -7.88 -5.16 26.38
N ASP A 20 -8.12 -3.92 26.79
CA ASP A 20 -9.40 -3.44 27.32
C ASP A 20 -10.20 -2.54 26.36
N GLY A 21 -9.65 -2.19 25.20
CA GLY A 21 -10.35 -1.35 24.24
C GLY A 21 -11.45 -2.08 23.46
N ASP A 22 -12.42 -1.33 22.93
CA ASP A 22 -13.52 -1.83 22.10
C ASP A 22 -13.37 -1.45 20.61
N LEU A 23 -14.27 -1.97 19.76
CA LEU A 23 -14.18 -1.74 18.31
C LEU A 23 -14.44 -0.28 17.92
N GLU A 24 -15.25 0.44 18.69
CA GLU A 24 -15.59 1.84 18.43
C GLU A 24 -14.39 2.75 18.72
N GLY A 25 -13.72 2.55 19.86
CA GLY A 25 -12.49 3.25 20.22
C GLY A 25 -11.35 2.97 19.23
N LEU A 26 -11.25 1.75 18.71
CA LEU A 26 -10.28 1.42 17.67
C LEU A 26 -10.58 2.19 16.37
N ARG A 27 -11.84 2.15 15.92
CA ARG A 27 -12.26 2.86 14.71
C ARG A 27 -11.99 4.36 14.87
N ALA A 28 -12.31 4.94 16.02
CA ALA A 28 -12.05 6.34 16.33
C ALA A 28 -10.55 6.65 16.29
N TRP A 29 -9.70 5.80 16.90
CA TRP A 29 -8.26 5.96 16.89
C TRP A 29 -7.64 5.85 15.49
N GLU A 30 -7.99 4.83 14.69
CA GLU A 30 -7.52 4.72 13.30
C GLU A 30 -7.97 5.93 12.48
N ASN A 31 -9.23 6.37 12.64
CA ASN A 31 -9.77 7.53 11.93
C ASN A 31 -9.11 8.87 12.35
N GLN A 32 -8.53 8.97 13.54
CA GLN A 32 -7.71 10.13 13.93
C GLN A 32 -6.44 10.22 13.06
N LEU A 33 -5.84 9.07 12.72
CA LEU A 33 -4.63 9.00 11.90
C LEU A 33 -4.93 9.10 10.41
N ARG A 34 -5.92 8.35 9.93
CA ARG A 34 -6.35 8.34 8.52
C ARG A 34 -7.78 7.81 8.39
N PRO A 35 -8.60 8.31 7.45
CA PRO A 35 -9.97 7.83 7.27
C PRO A 35 -9.95 6.33 6.93
N THR A 36 -10.48 5.50 7.83
CA THR A 36 -10.33 4.04 7.78
C THR A 36 -11.67 3.35 8.00
N GLU A 37 -12.00 2.50 7.04
CA GLU A 37 -13.13 1.59 7.07
C GLU A 37 -12.66 0.19 7.49
N ILE A 38 -13.39 -0.42 8.44
CA ILE A 38 -13.07 -1.74 8.99
C ILE A 38 -14.18 -2.71 8.59
N PHE A 39 -13.77 -3.83 8.01
CA PHE A 39 -14.63 -4.92 7.56
C PHE A 39 -14.46 -6.13 8.46
N PHE A 40 -15.58 -6.78 8.76
CA PHE A 40 -15.63 -8.06 9.47
C PHE A 40 -16.16 -9.12 8.53
N PHE A 41 -15.39 -10.20 8.36
CA PHE A 41 -15.71 -11.28 7.44
C PHE A 41 -16.19 -12.48 8.24
N TYR A 42 -17.30 -13.05 7.80
CA TYR A 42 -17.96 -14.16 8.49
C TYR A 42 -18.10 -15.36 7.55
N LEU A 43 -18.03 -16.55 8.11
CA LEU A 43 -18.45 -17.79 7.49
C LEU A 43 -19.86 -18.10 7.99
N GLU A 44 -20.77 -18.38 7.07
CA GLU A 44 -22.12 -18.86 7.37
C GLU A 44 -22.21 -20.34 7.05
N GLU A 45 -22.47 -21.16 8.05
CA GLU A 45 -22.59 -22.62 7.91
C GLU A 45 -23.70 -23.13 8.85
N GLY A 46 -24.68 -23.84 8.30
CA GLY A 46 -25.76 -24.46 9.08
C GLY A 46 -26.61 -23.49 9.92
N GLY A 47 -26.77 -22.24 9.48
CA GLY A 47 -27.49 -21.20 10.24
C GLY A 47 -26.67 -20.55 11.36
N SER A 48 -25.41 -20.94 11.53
CA SER A 48 -24.46 -20.27 12.43
C SER A 48 -23.60 -19.28 11.66
N ARG A 49 -23.31 -18.12 12.28
CA ARG A 49 -22.44 -17.08 11.71
C ARG A 49 -21.19 -16.97 12.57
N GLN A 50 -20.05 -17.36 12.01
CA GLN A 50 -18.76 -17.32 12.69
C GLN A 50 -17.86 -16.25 12.07
N LEU A 51 -17.33 -15.34 12.89
CA LEU A 51 -16.32 -14.39 12.45
C LEU A 51 -15.03 -15.13 12.09
N ILE A 52 -14.45 -14.86 10.92
CA ILE A 52 -13.22 -15.53 10.44
C ILE A 52 -12.06 -14.57 10.22
N ALA A 53 -12.34 -13.30 9.91
CA ALA A 53 -11.32 -12.30 9.64
C ALA A 53 -11.82 -10.87 9.88
N ALA A 54 -10.88 -9.95 10.02
CA ALA A 54 -11.11 -8.52 9.95
C ALA A 54 -10.10 -7.88 8.99
N GLY A 55 -10.53 -6.88 8.23
CA GLY A 55 -9.68 -6.16 7.28
C GLY A 55 -9.96 -4.67 7.35
N ALA A 56 -9.00 -3.84 6.97
CA ALA A 56 -9.19 -2.40 6.89
C ALA A 56 -8.78 -1.86 5.52
N VAL A 57 -9.44 -0.79 5.11
CA VAL A 57 -9.06 0.06 3.97
C VAL A 57 -9.10 1.51 4.44
N ALA A 58 -8.07 2.27 4.10
CA ALA A 58 -8.08 3.72 4.25
C ALA A 58 -8.11 4.37 2.87
N SER A 59 -8.89 5.42 2.69
CA SER A 59 -9.01 6.12 1.40
C SER A 59 -7.74 6.93 1.06
N LYS A 60 -6.94 7.26 2.08
CA LYS A 60 -5.65 7.95 1.96
C LYS A 60 -4.62 7.48 2.99
N LEU A 61 -3.35 7.78 2.72
CA LEU A 61 -2.21 7.37 3.54
C LEU A 61 -2.26 7.96 4.96
N ALA A 62 -2.56 9.25 5.07
CA ALA A 62 -2.73 10.00 6.30
C ALA A 62 -3.87 11.00 6.12
N ARG A 63 -4.47 11.48 7.22
CA ARG A 63 -5.56 12.46 7.17
C ARG A 63 -5.25 13.68 6.32
N ASP A 64 -4.03 14.20 6.43
CA ASP A 64 -3.61 15.44 5.76
C ASP A 64 -2.79 15.20 4.49
N PHE A 65 -2.80 13.96 3.96
CA PHE A 65 -2.12 13.67 2.70
C PHE A 65 -2.78 14.49 1.57
N PRO A 66 -2.00 15.28 0.79
CA PRO A 66 -2.56 16.33 -0.07
C PRO A 66 -3.15 15.83 -1.38
N HIS A 67 -3.01 14.54 -1.69
CA HIS A 67 -3.42 13.97 -2.97
C HIS A 67 -4.43 12.84 -2.78
N GLU A 68 -5.57 12.98 -3.43
CA GLU A 68 -6.61 11.94 -3.47
C GLU A 68 -6.23 10.81 -4.44
N GLY A 69 -6.91 9.67 -4.31
CA GLY A 69 -6.73 8.51 -5.20
C GLY A 69 -5.65 7.52 -4.77
N PHE A 70 -5.09 7.66 -3.57
CA PHE A 70 -4.04 6.80 -3.03
C PHE A 70 -4.53 6.02 -1.81
N SER A 71 -5.31 4.95 -2.05
CA SER A 71 -5.85 4.13 -0.98
C SER A 71 -4.78 3.23 -0.35
N VAL A 72 -5.00 2.88 0.92
CA VAL A 72 -4.14 1.95 1.66
C VAL A 72 -4.95 0.76 2.14
N LEU A 73 -4.53 -0.43 1.74
CA LEU A 73 -5.01 -1.65 2.35
C LEU A 73 -4.36 -1.78 3.71
N GLY A 74 -5.13 -1.44 4.73
CA GLY A 74 -4.73 -1.62 6.11
C GLY A 74 -4.66 -3.09 6.52
N ARG A 75 -4.50 -3.26 7.83
CA ARG A 75 -4.37 -4.55 8.51
C ARG A 75 -5.44 -5.53 8.06
N CYS A 76 -5.04 -6.75 7.73
CA CYS A 76 -5.95 -7.86 7.55
C CYS A 76 -5.54 -9.01 8.43
N TYR A 77 -6.45 -9.43 9.30
CA TYR A 77 -6.25 -10.50 10.24
C TYR A 77 -7.22 -11.62 9.95
N ILE A 78 -6.69 -12.82 9.75
CA ILE A 78 -7.46 -14.06 9.68
C ILE A 78 -7.21 -14.81 10.97
N LEU A 79 -8.28 -15.26 11.62
CA LEU A 79 -8.19 -16.05 12.85
C LEU A 79 -7.35 -17.32 12.59
N PRO A 80 -6.49 -17.74 13.54
CA PRO A 80 -5.50 -18.80 13.33
C PRO A 80 -6.07 -20.09 12.75
N GLU A 81 -7.23 -20.53 13.24
CA GLU A 81 -7.93 -21.74 12.82
C GLU A 81 -8.42 -21.70 11.36
N PHE A 82 -8.51 -20.52 10.75
CA PHE A 82 -8.90 -20.30 9.36
C PHE A 82 -7.71 -20.00 8.41
N ARG A 83 -6.48 -19.89 8.93
CA ARG A 83 -5.29 -19.63 8.12
C ARG A 83 -4.94 -20.83 7.23
N GLY A 84 -4.23 -20.58 6.14
CA GLY A 84 -3.80 -21.61 5.18
C GLY A 84 -4.91 -22.13 4.25
N ARG A 85 -6.17 -21.71 4.44
CA ARG A 85 -7.32 -22.13 3.64
C ARG A 85 -7.55 -21.30 2.36
N GLY A 86 -6.54 -20.55 1.91
CA GLY A 86 -6.65 -19.70 0.71
C GLY A 86 -7.53 -18.45 0.83
N LEU A 87 -8.11 -18.17 2.00
CA LEU A 87 -9.07 -17.08 2.22
C LEU A 87 -8.54 -15.69 1.89
N TYR A 88 -7.24 -15.44 2.08
CA TYR A 88 -6.66 -14.10 1.91
C TYR A 88 -6.88 -13.52 0.52
N ARG A 89 -6.91 -14.35 -0.55
CA ARG A 89 -7.17 -13.87 -1.91
C ARG A 89 -8.58 -13.28 -2.04
N SER A 90 -9.58 -13.93 -1.45
CA SER A 90 -10.96 -13.42 -1.44
C SER A 90 -11.08 -12.14 -0.62
N LEU A 91 -10.40 -12.09 0.54
CA LEU A 91 -10.36 -10.88 1.38
C LEU A 91 -9.61 -9.71 0.70
N LEU A 92 -8.56 -10.01 -0.06
CA LEU A 92 -7.85 -9.03 -0.87
C LEU A 92 -8.76 -8.51 -1.98
N ARG A 93 -9.42 -9.41 -2.74
CA ARG A 93 -10.37 -9.03 -3.79
C ARG A 93 -11.45 -8.08 -3.28
N TYR A 94 -12.13 -8.43 -2.19
CA TYR A 94 -13.18 -7.59 -1.61
C TYR A 94 -12.66 -6.18 -1.29
N ARG A 95 -11.48 -6.08 -0.68
CA ARG A 95 -10.89 -4.78 -0.32
C ARG A 95 -10.45 -3.98 -1.54
N LEU A 96 -9.96 -4.62 -2.59
CA LEU A 96 -9.66 -3.96 -3.86
C LEU A 96 -10.93 -3.42 -4.51
N GLU A 97 -12.00 -4.23 -4.56
CA GLU A 97 -13.32 -3.81 -5.06
C GLU A 97 -13.84 -2.61 -4.27
N PHE A 98 -13.72 -2.63 -2.94
CA PHE A 98 -14.05 -1.47 -2.10
C PHE A 98 -13.23 -0.22 -2.47
N CYS A 99 -11.90 -0.32 -2.66
CA CYS A 99 -11.10 0.84 -3.09
C CYS A 99 -11.58 1.41 -4.42
N ARG A 100 -11.97 0.55 -5.37
CA ARG A 100 -12.50 0.97 -6.67
C ARG A 100 -13.84 1.69 -6.53
N ASP A 101 -14.72 1.16 -5.68
CA ASP A 101 -16.06 1.73 -5.49
C ASP A 101 -15.98 3.08 -4.74
N ASP A 102 -15.09 3.19 -3.75
CA ASP A 102 -14.85 4.42 -2.96
C ASP A 102 -14.12 5.51 -3.77
N GLY A 103 -13.02 5.15 -4.45
CA GLY A 103 -12.20 6.11 -5.21
C GLY A 103 -12.72 6.41 -6.62
N GLY A 104 -13.59 5.55 -7.18
CA GLY A 104 -14.16 5.73 -8.51
C GLY A 104 -13.10 5.96 -9.60
N ALA A 105 -13.35 6.98 -10.43
CA ALA A 105 -12.43 7.37 -11.52
C ALA A 105 -11.13 8.02 -11.01
N GLU A 106 -11.12 8.51 -9.77
CA GLU A 106 -9.98 9.20 -9.17
C GLU A 106 -8.96 8.24 -8.53
N LEU A 107 -9.29 6.94 -8.42
CA LEU A 107 -8.37 5.95 -7.88
C LEU A 107 -7.13 5.79 -8.78
N LYS A 108 -5.96 6.12 -8.23
CA LYS A 108 -4.65 6.09 -8.91
C LYS A 108 -3.80 4.91 -8.50
N ALA A 109 -3.74 4.64 -7.20
CA ALA A 109 -2.91 3.58 -6.66
C ALA A 109 -3.46 3.01 -5.35
N ILE A 110 -3.05 1.77 -5.05
CA ILE A 110 -3.38 1.07 -3.81
C ILE A 110 -2.09 0.55 -3.17
N HIS A 111 -1.81 0.97 -1.94
CA HIS A 111 -0.64 0.53 -1.19
C HIS A 111 -0.97 -0.55 -0.16
N ILE A 112 -0.01 -1.43 0.08
CA ILE A 112 -0.04 -2.39 1.19
C ILE A 112 1.37 -2.72 1.68
N GLY A 113 1.54 -2.81 3.00
CA GLY A 113 2.73 -3.34 3.66
C GLY A 113 2.54 -4.76 4.16
N SER A 114 3.55 -5.62 4.04
CA SER A 114 3.55 -6.96 4.64
C SER A 114 4.92 -7.39 5.17
N THR A 115 4.92 -8.07 6.32
CA THR A 115 6.09 -8.80 6.83
C THR A 115 5.97 -10.31 6.65
N ASP A 116 4.82 -10.81 6.19
CA ASP A 116 4.59 -12.25 5.97
C ASP A 116 4.94 -12.62 4.52
N PRO A 117 5.95 -13.49 4.29
CA PRO A 117 6.34 -13.92 2.95
C PRO A 117 5.22 -14.60 2.16
N ARG A 118 4.25 -15.22 2.85
CA ARG A 118 3.09 -15.86 2.21
C ARG A 118 2.16 -14.82 1.63
N ILE A 119 1.92 -13.73 2.36
CA ILE A 119 1.13 -12.60 1.88
C ILE A 119 1.87 -11.90 0.74
N ALA A 120 3.17 -11.65 0.88
CA ALA A 120 3.99 -11.07 -0.17
C ALA A 120 3.93 -11.89 -1.48
N ARG A 121 3.91 -13.23 -1.39
CA ARG A 121 3.70 -14.10 -2.55
C ARG A 121 2.30 -13.90 -3.17
N VAL A 122 1.25 -13.79 -2.35
CA VAL A 122 -0.10 -13.52 -2.87
C VAL A 122 -0.15 -12.14 -3.54
N LEU A 123 0.47 -11.10 -2.98
CA LEU A 123 0.47 -9.77 -3.58
C LEU A 123 1.13 -9.75 -4.96
N ARG A 124 2.23 -10.49 -5.13
CA ARG A 124 2.93 -10.59 -6.42
C ARG A 124 2.24 -11.49 -7.46
N ASP A 125 1.39 -12.43 -7.05
CA ASP A 125 0.68 -13.34 -7.96
C ASP A 125 -0.74 -13.67 -7.44
N HIS A 126 -1.57 -12.63 -7.26
CA HIS A 126 -2.92 -12.82 -6.70
C HIS A 126 -3.89 -13.40 -7.74
N ARG A 127 -3.65 -13.18 -9.04
CA ARG A 127 -4.52 -13.60 -10.15
C ARG A 127 -6.00 -13.24 -9.95
N ILE A 128 -6.24 -12.06 -9.39
CA ILE A 128 -7.59 -11.52 -9.26
C ILE A 128 -7.92 -10.91 -10.62
N PRO A 129 -8.99 -11.34 -11.30
CA PRO A 129 -9.35 -10.81 -12.60
C PRO A 129 -9.47 -9.28 -12.58
N ASP A 130 -9.06 -8.65 -13.68
CA ASP A 130 -9.15 -7.19 -13.90
C ASP A 130 -8.32 -6.30 -12.95
N TRP A 131 -7.54 -6.91 -12.06
CA TRP A 131 -6.65 -6.19 -11.16
C TRP A 131 -5.18 -6.41 -11.56
N PRO A 132 -4.40 -5.32 -11.76
CA PRO A 132 -2.96 -5.43 -11.99
C PRO A 132 -2.24 -5.92 -10.72
N ARG A 133 -1.02 -6.42 -10.88
CA ARG A 133 -0.22 -6.88 -9.74
C ARG A 133 0.25 -5.75 -8.85
N PHE A 134 0.55 -6.12 -7.62
CA PHE A 134 1.33 -5.29 -6.72
C PHE A 134 2.82 -5.39 -7.07
N VAL A 135 3.45 -4.24 -7.31
CA VAL A 135 4.90 -4.11 -7.50
C VAL A 135 5.59 -3.77 -6.18
N HIS A 136 6.81 -4.25 -5.99
CA HIS A 136 7.59 -3.92 -4.79
C HIS A 136 8.01 -2.46 -4.83
N LEU A 137 7.50 -1.69 -3.86
CA LEU A 137 7.75 -0.27 -3.74
C LEU A 137 9.09 0.03 -3.06
N GLY A 138 9.43 -0.77 -2.04
CA GLY A 138 10.63 -0.62 -1.23
C GLY A 138 10.48 -1.29 0.14
N HIS A 139 11.42 -1.02 1.03
CA HIS A 139 11.33 -1.45 2.43
C HIS A 139 10.86 -0.30 3.29
N GLU A 140 9.72 -0.44 3.94
CA GLU A 140 9.18 0.52 4.90
C GLU A 140 9.73 0.26 6.31
N ALA A 141 10.13 1.32 7.02
CA ALA A 141 10.54 1.26 8.41
C ALA A 141 9.39 1.70 9.32
N LEU A 142 8.74 0.76 9.99
CA LEU A 142 7.64 1.03 10.92
C LEU A 142 8.10 0.94 12.37
N THR A 143 7.79 1.95 13.17
CA THR A 143 8.01 1.92 14.62
C THR A 143 6.84 1.24 15.32
N VAL A 144 7.09 0.12 15.99
CA VAL A 144 6.08 -0.72 16.64
C VAL A 144 6.53 -0.99 18.05
N ALA A 145 5.76 -0.53 19.04
CA ALA A 145 6.11 -0.67 20.46
C ALA A 145 7.57 -0.22 20.76
N ARG A 146 8.00 0.90 20.15
CA ARG A 146 9.36 1.49 20.24
C ARG A 146 10.47 0.70 19.55
N GLU A 147 10.14 -0.35 18.80
CA GLU A 147 11.09 -1.07 17.93
C GLU A 147 10.86 -0.70 16.47
N VAL A 148 11.93 -0.40 15.72
CA VAL A 148 11.84 -0.23 14.27
C VAL A 148 11.83 -1.61 13.61
N ARG A 149 10.80 -1.87 12.82
CA ARG A 149 10.62 -3.11 12.06
C ARG A 149 10.57 -2.80 10.57
N ARG A 150 11.24 -3.63 9.77
CA ARG A 150 11.20 -3.53 8.31
C ARG A 150 10.00 -4.29 7.77
N VAL A 151 9.28 -3.65 6.87
CA VAL A 151 8.10 -4.16 6.18
C VAL A 151 8.33 -4.05 4.69
N GLU A 152 7.95 -5.07 3.92
CA GLU A 152 7.98 -4.95 2.47
C GLU A 152 6.76 -4.14 2.03
N ALA A 153 7.01 -2.99 1.41
CA ALA A 153 5.99 -2.12 0.87
C ALA A 153 5.71 -2.49 -0.58
N TYR A 154 4.43 -2.52 -0.91
CA TYR A 154 3.94 -2.81 -2.25
C TYR A 154 2.98 -1.72 -2.72
N LEU A 155 2.93 -1.53 -4.02
CA LEU A 155 2.03 -0.57 -4.67
C LEU A 155 1.38 -1.25 -5.87
N LEU A 156 0.08 -1.09 -6.03
CA LEU A 156 -0.66 -1.43 -7.23
C LEU A 156 -1.02 -0.11 -7.91
N LEU A 157 -0.50 0.11 -9.12
CA LEU A 157 -0.83 1.27 -9.94
C LEU A 157 -1.98 0.92 -10.89
N LEU A 158 -3.00 1.77 -10.94
CA LEU A 158 -4.10 1.55 -11.88
C LEU A 158 -3.59 1.78 -13.32
N PRO A 159 -4.03 0.99 -14.31
CA PRO A 159 -3.44 1.04 -15.66
C PRO A 159 -3.53 2.43 -16.33
N ALA A 160 -4.61 3.16 -16.07
CA ALA A 160 -4.78 4.52 -16.58
C ALA A 160 -3.75 5.48 -15.99
N TYR A 161 -3.48 5.39 -14.68
CA TYR A 161 -2.51 6.23 -14.00
C TYR A 161 -1.07 5.89 -14.42
N ALA A 162 -0.73 4.60 -14.46
CA ALA A 162 0.57 4.14 -14.95
C ALA A 162 0.87 4.63 -16.37
N ARG A 163 -0.14 4.64 -17.26
CA ARG A 163 -0.01 5.16 -18.63
C ARG A 163 0.31 6.65 -18.64
N ARG A 164 -0.42 7.47 -17.88
CA ARG A 164 -0.16 8.92 -17.79
C ARG A 164 1.27 9.19 -17.30
N LEU A 165 1.72 8.48 -16.27
CA LEU A 165 3.09 8.59 -15.78
C LEU A 165 4.13 8.25 -16.87
N ARG A 166 3.91 7.20 -17.67
CA ARG A 166 4.81 6.86 -18.79
C ARG A 166 4.85 7.93 -19.88
N GLU A 167 3.72 8.53 -20.18
CA GLU A 167 3.62 9.60 -21.18
C GLU A 167 4.46 10.81 -20.74
N LEU A 168 4.41 11.19 -19.45
CA LEU A 168 5.24 12.27 -18.89
C LEU A 168 6.75 12.01 -19.02
N LEU A 169 7.16 10.75 -18.94
CA LEU A 169 8.56 10.31 -19.02
C LEU A 169 9.05 10.09 -20.46
N THR A 170 8.21 10.34 -21.47
CA THR A 170 8.56 10.14 -22.88
C THR A 170 9.13 11.39 -23.52
N GLY A 171 10.26 11.29 -24.20
CA GLY A 171 10.78 12.33 -25.08
C GLY A 171 12.27 12.20 -25.34
N ASP A 172 12.74 12.94 -26.33
CA ASP A 172 14.14 12.97 -26.69
C ASP A 172 14.99 13.55 -25.55
N GLY A 173 16.20 13.01 -25.39
CA GLY A 173 17.12 13.42 -24.33
C GLY A 173 16.72 12.97 -22.92
N ALA A 174 15.78 12.03 -22.77
CA ALA A 174 15.47 11.44 -21.46
C ALA A 174 16.72 10.80 -20.84
N PRO A 175 17.09 11.18 -19.59
CA PRO A 175 18.16 10.52 -18.87
C PRO A 175 17.92 9.01 -18.75
N PRO A 176 18.98 8.19 -18.61
CA PRO A 176 18.83 6.74 -18.48
C PRO A 176 17.89 6.31 -17.34
N SER A 177 17.92 7.01 -16.20
CA SER A 177 17.03 6.74 -15.06
C SER A 177 15.55 7.06 -15.35
N VAL A 178 15.28 8.11 -16.13
CA VAL A 178 13.92 8.44 -16.62
C VAL A 178 13.42 7.36 -17.57
N ALA A 179 14.26 6.91 -18.51
CA ALA A 179 13.93 5.83 -19.42
C ALA A 179 13.68 4.51 -18.66
N GLU A 180 14.50 4.20 -17.66
CA GLU A 180 14.34 3.02 -16.79
C GLU A 180 13.01 3.04 -16.03
N LEU A 181 12.63 4.17 -15.44
CA LEU A 181 11.33 4.32 -14.78
C LEU A 181 10.17 4.14 -15.78
N ARG A 182 10.26 4.77 -16.96
CA ARG A 182 9.24 4.65 -18.02
C ARG A 182 9.04 3.19 -18.42
N ASP A 183 10.13 2.46 -18.58
CA ASP A 183 10.10 1.06 -19.00
C ASP A 183 9.55 0.17 -17.87
N ALA A 184 9.94 0.44 -16.61
CA ALA A 184 9.39 -0.23 -15.43
C ALA A 184 7.86 -0.03 -15.28
N LEU A 185 7.38 1.19 -15.49
CA LEU A 185 5.94 1.48 -15.50
C LEU A 185 5.21 0.84 -16.70
N GLY A 186 5.94 0.52 -17.76
CA GLY A 186 5.42 -0.16 -18.94
C GLY A 186 5.23 -1.66 -18.78
N ASP A 187 5.93 -2.26 -17.82
CA ASP A 187 5.88 -3.68 -17.51
C ASP A 187 5.82 -3.92 -15.99
N LEU A 188 4.72 -3.44 -15.38
CA LEU A 188 4.45 -3.61 -13.95
C LEU A 188 4.20 -5.08 -13.56
N GLU A 189 3.99 -5.96 -14.53
CA GLU A 189 3.77 -7.39 -14.29
C GLU A 189 5.09 -8.17 -14.14
N ARG A 190 6.23 -7.53 -14.42
CA ARG A 190 7.58 -8.11 -14.33
C ARG A 190 7.92 -8.54 -12.89
N PRO A 191 8.13 -9.85 -12.62
CA PRO A 191 8.38 -10.36 -11.27
C PRO A 191 9.62 -9.77 -10.57
N GLU A 192 10.61 -9.35 -11.36
CA GLU A 192 11.89 -8.82 -10.88
C GLU A 192 11.83 -7.31 -10.59
N LEU A 193 10.73 -6.63 -10.92
CA LEU A 193 10.61 -5.20 -10.65
C LEU A 193 10.53 -4.95 -9.13
N ARG A 194 11.54 -4.24 -8.61
CA ARG A 194 11.66 -3.90 -7.20
C ARG A 194 12.08 -2.45 -7.02
N ASP A 195 11.71 -1.92 -5.85
CA ASP A 195 12.19 -0.63 -5.35
C ASP A 195 11.73 0.53 -6.24
N LEU A 196 10.48 0.44 -6.73
CA LEU A 196 9.89 1.44 -7.62
C LEU A 196 9.95 2.85 -7.02
N GLY A 197 9.84 2.99 -5.69
CA GLY A 197 9.93 4.29 -5.02
C GLY A 197 11.30 4.95 -5.19
N LEU A 198 12.38 4.18 -5.01
CA LEU A 198 13.76 4.66 -5.22
C LEU A 198 14.04 4.93 -6.70
N LEU A 199 13.52 4.10 -7.59
CA LEU A 199 13.62 4.32 -9.03
C LEU A 199 12.92 5.62 -9.46
N ALA A 200 11.72 5.89 -8.92
CA ALA A 200 10.98 7.10 -9.21
C ALA A 200 11.72 8.37 -8.75
N ASP A 201 12.27 8.33 -7.53
CA ASP A 201 12.99 9.47 -6.95
C ASP A 201 14.28 9.77 -7.72
N ARG A 202 15.08 8.74 -8.04
CA ARG A 202 16.28 8.88 -8.89
C ARG A 202 15.95 9.46 -10.26
N ALA A 203 14.91 8.94 -10.92
CA ALA A 203 14.50 9.41 -12.24
C ALA A 203 14.11 10.89 -12.23
N VAL A 204 13.38 11.33 -11.19
CA VAL A 204 12.98 12.73 -11.05
C VAL A 204 14.19 13.61 -10.75
N GLU A 205 15.04 13.21 -9.81
CA GLU A 205 16.26 13.95 -9.46
C GLU A 205 17.17 14.15 -10.68
N ASP A 206 17.46 13.09 -11.42
CA ASP A 206 18.31 13.16 -12.61
C ASP A 206 17.67 13.96 -13.75
N GLY A 207 16.36 13.80 -13.96
CA GLY A 207 15.62 14.56 -14.96
C GLY A 207 15.59 16.06 -14.66
N MET A 208 15.45 16.44 -13.39
CA MET A 208 15.55 17.85 -12.98
C MET A 208 16.98 18.39 -13.19
N LYS A 209 18.01 17.65 -12.78
CA LYS A 209 19.42 18.08 -12.95
C LYS A 209 19.80 18.28 -14.42
N GLN A 210 19.18 17.54 -15.33
CA GLN A 210 19.46 17.59 -16.77
C GLN A 210 18.47 18.47 -17.55
N GLY A 211 17.55 19.17 -16.86
CA GLY A 211 16.56 20.03 -17.48
C GLY A 211 15.52 19.29 -18.32
N PHE A 212 15.39 17.96 -18.17
CA PHE A 212 14.44 17.16 -18.92
C PHE A 212 12.99 17.57 -18.64
N PHE A 213 12.72 18.05 -17.42
CA PHE A 213 11.40 18.45 -16.95
C PHE A 213 11.11 19.96 -17.04
N ASP A 214 12.04 20.80 -17.50
CA ASP A 214 11.93 22.27 -17.44
C ASP A 214 10.67 22.85 -18.11
N CYS A 215 10.17 22.18 -19.15
CA CYS A 215 8.98 22.58 -19.90
C CYS A 215 7.84 21.55 -19.80
N ARG A 216 7.85 20.69 -18.78
CA ARG A 216 6.87 19.60 -18.61
C ARG A 216 6.06 19.80 -17.35
N ASP A 217 4.75 19.57 -17.43
CA ASP A 217 3.92 19.40 -16.24
C ASP A 217 4.17 18.01 -15.66
N ILE A 218 4.82 17.95 -14.49
CA ILE A 218 5.13 16.69 -13.81
C ILE A 218 4.23 16.44 -12.59
N GLY A 219 3.10 17.14 -12.46
CA GLY A 219 2.28 17.10 -11.24
C GLY A 219 1.85 15.69 -10.83
N GLU A 220 1.48 14.81 -11.76
CA GLU A 220 1.14 13.40 -11.44
C GLU A 220 2.39 12.61 -10.97
N LEU A 221 3.57 12.89 -11.50
CA LEU A 221 4.81 12.26 -11.05
C LEU A 221 5.21 12.77 -9.65
N GLU A 222 5.02 14.06 -9.38
CA GLU A 222 5.21 14.64 -8.05
C GLU A 222 4.25 14.06 -7.02
N GLN A 223 3.01 13.76 -7.39
CA GLN A 223 2.06 13.07 -6.51
C GLN A 223 2.54 11.67 -6.14
N LEU A 224 3.03 10.89 -7.12
CA LEU A 224 3.64 9.59 -6.84
C LEU A 224 4.85 9.72 -5.90
N LEU A 225 5.72 10.71 -6.11
CA LEU A 225 6.86 10.94 -5.22
C LEU A 225 6.45 11.37 -3.82
N CYS A 226 5.47 12.27 -3.71
CA CYS A 226 4.90 12.69 -2.45
C CYS A 226 4.36 11.48 -1.68
N PHE A 227 3.65 10.58 -2.37
CA PHE A 227 3.18 9.32 -1.81
C PHE A 227 4.35 8.44 -1.34
N CYS A 228 5.34 8.19 -2.19
CA CYS A 228 6.52 7.38 -1.86
C CYS A 228 7.29 7.92 -0.65
N ARG A 229 7.43 9.26 -0.54
CA ARG A 229 8.12 9.95 0.57
C ARG A 229 7.30 10.01 1.85
N ALA A 230 5.98 9.98 1.75
CA ALA A 230 5.09 9.92 2.90
C ALA A 230 5.07 8.52 3.54
N ILE A 231 5.48 7.48 2.81
CA ILE A 231 5.81 6.18 3.38
C ILE A 231 7.27 6.23 3.85
N PRO A 232 7.60 5.77 5.07
CA PRO A 232 8.98 5.78 5.58
C PRO A 232 9.85 4.70 4.90
N LEU A 233 10.07 4.84 3.59
CA LEU A 233 10.88 3.93 2.78
C LEU A 233 12.36 4.14 3.07
N VAL A 234 13.04 3.04 3.42
CA VAL A 234 14.48 2.97 3.65
C VAL A 234 15.21 3.41 2.37
N GLY A 235 16.07 4.42 2.51
CA GLY A 235 16.84 5.00 1.39
C GLY A 235 16.15 6.17 0.70
N LEU A 236 14.85 6.39 0.94
CA LEU A 236 14.10 7.54 0.42
C LEU A 236 13.89 8.63 1.49
N VAL A 237 13.67 8.19 2.74
CA VAL A 237 13.41 9.07 3.88
C VAL A 237 14.54 8.90 4.91
N PRO A 238 15.14 9.99 5.43
CA PRO A 238 16.11 9.90 6.52
C PRO A 238 15.51 9.17 7.74
N ALA A 239 16.31 8.31 8.39
CA ALA A 239 15.87 7.45 9.49
C ALA A 239 15.27 8.21 10.71
N GLU A 240 15.51 9.53 10.78
CA GLU A 240 15.02 10.42 11.82
C GLU A 240 13.53 10.78 11.66
N VAL A 241 13.00 10.77 10.43
CA VAL A 241 11.59 11.09 10.14
C VAL A 241 10.67 9.88 10.35
N ALA A 242 11.19 8.65 10.26
CA ALA A 242 10.44 7.39 10.48
C ALA A 242 10.06 7.11 11.96
N ARG A 243 10.31 8.07 12.86
CA ARG A 243 10.10 7.96 14.32
C ARG A 243 8.87 8.72 14.85
N ALA A 244 8.19 9.49 14.00
CA ALA A 244 6.91 10.15 14.34
C ALA A 244 5.74 9.17 14.15
#